data_AF-A0AAD7YFP2-F1
#
_entry.id   AF-A0AAD7YFP2-F1
#
_cell.length_a   1.000
_cell.length_b   1.000
_cell.length_c   1.000
_cell.angle_alpha   90.00
_cell.angle_beta   90.00
_cell.angle_gamma   90.00
#
_symmetry.space_group_name_H-M   'P 1'
#
loop_
_entity.id
_entity.type
_entity.pdbx_description
1 polymer ?
#
loop_
_entity_poly.entity_id
_entity_poly.type
_entity_poly.pdbx_seq_one_letter_code
_entity_poly.pdbx_strand_id
1 'polypeptide(L)'
;MDKDTWWWDDGMQEVTRKKKGLFKKWQGSNYPEDREAYGAAKRVCRKAVATARSKSLAPAEEQLFLSWRVPGKKLHGTSTKGKLLYDAPSIKERACTYYAELSNKQHPHNLPPEPPPNLGLISPFFPEETHTRMALHHMKNRKLVGPDNVPIEVWKVMGSHGVDLDLFNRFLIIPRKC
;
A
#
# COMPACT_ATOMS: atom_id res chain seq x y z
N MET A 1 24.19 0.80 -15.11
CA MET A 1 22.85 0.17 -15.11
C MET A 1 21.84 1.29 -14.92
N ASP A 2 21.39 1.90 -16.01
CA ASP A 2 20.41 2.98 -16.02
C ASP A 2 19.07 2.47 -15.47
N LYS A 3 18.77 2.83 -14.22
CA LYS A 3 17.52 2.47 -13.54
C LYS A 3 16.41 3.50 -13.77
N ASP A 4 16.71 4.61 -14.41
CA ASP A 4 15.78 5.70 -14.61
C ASP A 4 15.51 5.84 -16.11
N THR A 5 14.23 5.96 -16.49
CA THR A 5 13.76 6.44 -17.82
C THR A 5 13.36 5.41 -18.88
N TRP A 6 12.93 4.18 -18.56
CA TRP A 6 12.44 3.27 -19.65
C TRP A 6 11.01 3.61 -20.16
N TRP A 7 10.09 4.05 -19.30
CA TRP A 7 8.70 4.36 -19.72
C TRP A 7 8.41 5.88 -19.83
N TRP A 8 9.45 6.70 -19.64
CA TRP A 8 9.35 8.16 -19.61
C TRP A 8 9.95 8.77 -20.90
N ASP A 9 9.29 8.48 -22.02
CA ASP A 9 9.72 8.89 -23.36
C ASP A 9 9.55 10.41 -23.65
N ASP A 10 10.12 10.89 -24.75
CA ASP A 10 10.04 12.29 -25.18
C ASP A 10 8.59 12.77 -25.35
N GLY A 11 7.68 11.88 -25.76
CA GLY A 11 6.25 12.17 -25.84
C GLY A 11 5.61 12.38 -24.46
N MET A 12 6.00 11.60 -23.45
CA MET A 12 5.56 11.75 -22.06
C MET A 12 6.06 13.07 -21.48
N GLN A 13 7.30 13.43 -21.78
CA GLN A 13 7.88 14.71 -21.41
C GLN A 13 7.13 15.87 -22.06
N GLU A 14 6.80 15.76 -23.35
CA GLU A 14 6.04 16.79 -24.08
C GLU A 14 4.63 16.98 -23.49
N VAL A 15 3.89 15.90 -23.25
CA VAL A 15 2.56 15.96 -22.66
C VAL A 15 2.60 16.54 -21.24
N THR A 16 3.63 16.20 -20.47
CA THR A 16 3.85 16.76 -19.12
C THR A 16 4.24 18.24 -19.18
N ARG A 17 5.09 18.63 -20.13
CA ARG A 17 5.51 20.03 -20.38
C ARG A 17 4.31 20.88 -20.79
N LYS A 18 3.46 20.39 -21.70
CA LYS A 18 2.22 21.05 -22.11
C LYS A 18 1.27 21.25 -20.93
N LYS A 19 1.06 20.21 -20.10
CA LYS A 19 0.27 20.32 -18.86
C LYS A 19 0.84 21.38 -17.92
N LYS A 20 2.16 21.36 -17.68
CA LYS A 20 2.85 22.31 -16.79
C LYS A 20 2.76 23.76 -17.31
N GLY A 21 2.90 23.96 -18.62
CA GLY A 21 2.77 25.28 -19.26
C GLY A 21 1.36 25.86 -19.09
N LEU A 22 0.33 25.07 -19.37
CA LEU A 22 -1.07 25.50 -19.20
C LEU A 22 -1.44 25.72 -17.74
N PHE A 23 -0.88 24.94 -16.81
CA PHE A 23 -1.03 25.20 -15.38
C PHE A 23 -0.44 26.55 -14.98
N LYS A 24 0.77 26.89 -15.46
CA LYS A 24 1.39 28.21 -15.22
C LYS A 24 0.56 29.35 -15.82
N LYS A 25 0.03 29.16 -17.03
CA LYS A 25 -0.85 30.14 -17.69
C LYS A 25 -2.11 30.40 -16.86
N TRP A 26 -2.81 29.35 -16.46
CA TRP A 26 -3.99 29.45 -15.59
C TRP A 26 -3.67 30.07 -14.23
N GLN A 27 -2.53 29.75 -13.62
CA GLN A 27 -2.10 30.35 -12.35
C GLN A 27 -1.90 31.86 -12.45
N GLY A 28 -1.41 32.37 -13.58
CA GLY A 28 -1.20 33.80 -13.80
C GLY A 28 -2.46 34.55 -14.23
N SER A 29 -3.34 33.92 -15.01
CA SER A 29 -4.50 34.57 -15.61
C SER A 29 -5.80 34.40 -14.81
N ASN A 30 -5.94 33.26 -14.12
CA ASN A 30 -7.13 32.83 -13.39
C ASN A 30 -8.45 32.84 -14.20
N TYR A 31 -8.37 32.85 -15.53
CA TYR A 31 -9.55 32.81 -16.40
C TYR A 31 -10.13 31.38 -16.53
N PRO A 32 -11.46 31.25 -16.69
CA PRO A 32 -12.11 29.95 -16.84
C PRO A 32 -11.67 29.18 -18.08
N GLU A 33 -11.37 29.86 -19.19
CA GLU A 33 -10.89 29.26 -20.44
C GLU A 33 -9.52 28.59 -20.24
N ASP A 34 -8.61 29.27 -19.52
CA ASP A 34 -7.28 28.72 -19.21
C ASP A 34 -7.38 27.55 -18.23
N ARG A 35 -8.36 27.57 -17.31
CA ARG A 35 -8.66 26.44 -16.42
C ARG A 35 -9.16 25.23 -17.21
N GLU A 36 -10.02 25.43 -18.20
CA GLU A 36 -10.53 24.36 -19.06
C GLU A 36 -9.39 23.76 -19.91
N ALA A 37 -8.58 24.61 -20.53
CA ALA A 37 -7.41 24.19 -21.30
C ALA A 37 -6.43 23.36 -20.46
N TYR A 38 -6.14 23.80 -19.22
CA TYR A 38 -5.37 23.01 -18.25
C TYR A 38 -6.06 21.69 -17.90
N GLY A 39 -7.37 21.70 -17.65
CA GLY A 39 -8.15 20.50 -17.33
C GLY A 39 -8.12 19.46 -18.45
N ALA A 40 -8.22 19.89 -19.71
CA ALA A 40 -8.06 19.03 -20.88
C ALA A 40 -6.64 18.43 -20.94
N ALA A 41 -5.61 19.26 -20.82
CA ALA A 41 -4.22 18.78 -20.84
C ALA A 41 -3.88 17.87 -19.66
N LYS A 42 -4.44 18.11 -18.47
CA LYS A 42 -4.30 17.24 -17.29
C LYS A 42 -4.90 15.87 -17.53
N ARG A 43 -6.09 15.80 -18.14
CA ARG A 43 -6.74 14.52 -18.51
C ARG A 43 -5.90 13.74 -19.53
N VAL A 44 -5.41 14.41 -20.57
CA VAL A 44 -4.52 13.80 -21.58
C VAL A 44 -3.25 13.26 -20.92
N CYS A 45 -2.58 14.06 -20.10
CA CYS A 45 -1.38 13.65 -19.36
C CYS A 45 -1.63 12.45 -18.45
N ARG A 46 -2.72 12.46 -17.67
CA ARG A 46 -3.08 11.33 -16.80
C ARG A 46 -3.33 10.06 -17.61
N LYS A 47 -4.04 10.16 -18.74
CA LYS A 47 -4.32 9.02 -19.62
C LYS A 47 -3.03 8.47 -20.24
N ALA A 48 -2.16 9.33 -20.74
CA ALA A 48 -0.86 8.95 -21.31
C ALA A 48 0.01 8.21 -20.28
N VAL A 49 0.15 8.76 -19.07
CA VAL A 49 0.89 8.14 -17.96
C VAL A 49 0.32 6.77 -17.61
N ALA A 50 -1.00 6.64 -17.50
CA ALA A 50 -1.63 5.37 -17.21
C ALA A 50 -1.35 4.33 -18.31
N THR A 51 -1.50 4.70 -19.59
CA THR A 51 -1.20 3.80 -20.72
C THR A 51 0.28 3.39 -20.77
N ALA A 52 1.20 4.32 -20.60
CA ALA A 52 2.64 4.01 -20.61
C ALA A 52 3.03 3.09 -19.46
N ARG A 53 2.49 3.33 -18.26
CA ARG A 53 2.70 2.46 -17.09
C ARG A 53 2.11 1.06 -17.30
N SER A 54 0.93 0.94 -17.88
CA SER A 54 0.36 -0.38 -18.23
C SER A 54 1.21 -1.12 -19.25
N LYS A 55 1.71 -0.43 -20.29
CA LYS A 55 2.60 -1.03 -21.30
C LYS A 55 3.92 -1.52 -20.70
N SER A 56 4.52 -0.76 -19.77
CA SER A 56 5.77 -1.16 -19.14
C SER A 56 5.59 -2.30 -18.13
N LEU A 57 4.42 -2.38 -17.49
CA LEU A 57 4.10 -3.43 -16.53
C LEU A 57 3.65 -4.75 -17.18
N ALA A 58 3.11 -4.71 -18.41
CA ALA A 58 2.60 -5.90 -19.10
C ALA A 58 3.63 -7.07 -19.21
N PRO A 59 4.91 -6.84 -19.56
CA PRO A 59 5.91 -7.91 -19.57
C PRO A 59 6.19 -8.48 -18.17
N ALA A 60 6.15 -7.64 -17.13
CA ALA A 60 6.37 -8.08 -15.75
C ALA A 60 5.16 -8.88 -15.21
N GLU A 61 3.95 -8.52 -15.60
CA GLU A 61 2.73 -9.30 -15.30
C GLU A 61 2.76 -10.66 -15.99
N GLU A 62 3.25 -10.72 -17.22
CA GLU A 62 3.44 -11.97 -17.95
C GLU A 62 4.52 -12.84 -17.29
N GLN A 63 5.69 -12.27 -16.98
CA GLN A 63 6.77 -12.95 -16.24
C GLN A 63 6.28 -13.48 -14.88
N LEU A 64 5.53 -12.67 -14.14
CA LEU A 64 4.91 -13.08 -12.88
C LEU A 64 4.00 -14.28 -13.13
N PHE A 65 3.08 -14.21 -14.09
CA PHE A 65 2.19 -15.32 -14.45
C PHE A 65 2.96 -16.60 -14.84
N LEU A 66 4.04 -16.49 -15.62
CA LEU A 66 4.92 -17.62 -15.91
C LEU A 66 5.61 -18.16 -14.66
N SER A 67 6.00 -17.32 -13.70
CA SER A 67 6.63 -17.76 -12.45
C SER A 67 5.68 -18.55 -11.54
N TRP A 68 4.36 -18.26 -11.58
CA TRP A 68 3.34 -19.08 -10.91
C TRP A 68 3.16 -20.45 -11.58
N ARG A 69 3.57 -20.60 -12.84
CA ARG A 69 3.52 -21.86 -13.57
C ARG A 69 4.69 -22.74 -13.15
N VAL A 70 4.46 -23.58 -12.15
CA VAL A 70 5.44 -24.60 -11.72
C VAL A 70 5.41 -25.77 -12.71
N PRO A 71 6.53 -26.11 -13.40
CA PRO A 71 6.59 -27.27 -14.29
C PRO A 71 6.19 -28.55 -13.55
N GLY A 72 5.27 -29.34 -14.14
CA GLY A 72 4.79 -30.59 -13.55
C GLY A 72 3.66 -30.47 -12.52
N LYS A 73 3.30 -29.27 -12.06
CA LYS A 73 2.10 -29.07 -11.21
C LYS A 73 0.93 -28.58 -12.04
N LYS A 74 -0.19 -29.29 -11.99
CA LYS A 74 -1.46 -28.83 -12.56
C LYS A 74 -1.99 -27.68 -11.70
N LEU A 75 -2.24 -26.54 -12.33
CA LEU A 75 -2.99 -25.46 -11.70
C LEU A 75 -4.47 -25.83 -11.77
N HIS A 76 -5.17 -25.69 -10.64
CA HIS A 76 -6.60 -25.94 -10.54
C HIS A 76 -7.26 -24.66 -10.06
N GLY A 77 -8.21 -24.15 -10.81
CA GLY A 77 -9.06 -23.03 -10.41
C GLY A 77 -10.49 -23.48 -10.16
N THR A 78 -11.30 -22.63 -9.54
CA THR A 78 -12.74 -22.84 -9.41
C THR A 78 -13.52 -21.70 -10.04
N SER A 79 -14.49 -22.05 -10.87
CA SER A 79 -15.44 -21.13 -11.47
C SER A 79 -16.36 -20.53 -10.40
N THR A 80 -17.06 -19.43 -10.72
CA THR A 80 -18.12 -18.84 -9.87
C THR A 80 -19.17 -19.86 -9.44
N LYS A 81 -19.44 -20.86 -10.29
CA LYS A 81 -20.42 -21.92 -10.06
C LYS A 81 -19.83 -23.17 -9.39
N GLY A 82 -18.63 -23.09 -8.82
CA GLY A 82 -17.96 -24.21 -8.14
C GLY A 82 -17.34 -25.27 -9.07
N LYS A 83 -17.40 -25.10 -10.39
CA LYS A 83 -16.80 -26.03 -11.37
C LYS A 83 -15.27 -25.90 -11.39
N LEU A 84 -14.54 -27.00 -11.39
CA LEU A 84 -13.08 -27.00 -11.55
C LEU A 84 -12.66 -26.53 -12.95
N LEU A 85 -11.62 -25.69 -12.99
CA LEU A 85 -10.92 -25.20 -14.17
C LEU A 85 -9.51 -25.79 -14.18
N TYR A 86 -9.05 -26.25 -15.34
CA TYR A 86 -7.75 -26.93 -15.50
C TYR A 86 -6.84 -26.24 -16.52
N ASP A 87 -7.41 -25.37 -17.36
CA ASP A 87 -6.67 -24.65 -18.38
C ASP A 87 -6.16 -23.31 -17.85
N ALA A 88 -4.89 -23.03 -18.13
CA ALA A 88 -4.22 -21.80 -17.70
C ALA A 88 -4.96 -20.51 -18.11
N PRO A 89 -5.52 -20.35 -19.33
CA PRO A 89 -6.22 -19.13 -19.70
C PRO A 89 -7.51 -18.92 -18.90
N SER A 90 -8.35 -19.94 -18.69
CA SER A 90 -9.57 -19.79 -17.89
C SER A 90 -9.26 -19.54 -16.41
N ILE A 91 -8.20 -20.14 -15.87
CA ILE A 91 -7.75 -19.86 -14.50
C ILE A 91 -7.29 -18.41 -14.38
N LYS A 92 -6.53 -17.91 -15.36
CA LYS A 92 -6.08 -16.50 -15.41
C LYS A 92 -7.28 -15.55 -15.49
N GLU A 93 -8.21 -15.79 -16.40
CA GLU A 93 -9.42 -14.98 -16.57
C GLU A 93 -10.28 -14.99 -15.30
N ARG A 94 -10.42 -16.16 -14.66
CA ARG A 94 -11.11 -16.29 -13.38
C ARG A 94 -10.44 -15.50 -12.26
N ALA A 95 -9.11 -15.53 -12.18
CA ALA A 95 -8.36 -14.73 -11.22
C ALA A 95 -8.54 -13.23 -11.49
N CYS A 96 -8.40 -12.80 -12.75
CA CYS A 96 -8.59 -11.40 -13.15
C CYS A 96 -9.99 -10.88 -12.76
N THR A 97 -11.04 -11.63 -13.10
CA THR A 97 -12.43 -11.27 -12.77
C THR A 97 -12.67 -11.22 -11.26
N TYR A 98 -12.20 -12.24 -10.52
CA TYR A 98 -12.31 -12.26 -9.06
C TYR A 98 -11.64 -11.06 -8.39
N TYR A 99 -10.39 -10.74 -8.76
CA TYR A 99 -9.67 -9.62 -8.14
C TYR A 99 -10.21 -8.26 -8.59
N ALA A 100 -10.68 -8.14 -9.84
CA ALA A 100 -11.36 -6.93 -10.30
C ALA A 100 -12.65 -6.69 -9.51
N GLU A 101 -13.44 -7.73 -9.25
CA GLU A 101 -14.61 -7.62 -8.38
C GLU A 101 -14.23 -7.28 -6.94
N LEU A 102 -13.27 -8.01 -6.35
CA LEU A 102 -12.84 -7.81 -4.97
C LEU A 102 -12.31 -6.39 -4.72
N SER A 103 -11.52 -5.85 -5.65
CA SER A 103 -10.85 -4.55 -5.50
C SER A 103 -11.76 -3.37 -5.81
N ASN A 104 -12.75 -3.54 -6.68
CA ASN A 104 -13.65 -2.46 -7.11
C ASN A 104 -15.01 -2.47 -6.40
N LYS A 105 -15.47 -3.63 -5.89
CA LYS A 105 -16.69 -3.69 -5.08
C LYS A 105 -16.42 -3.06 -3.73
N GLN A 106 -17.01 -1.89 -3.51
CA GLN A 106 -16.98 -1.23 -2.22
C GLN A 106 -17.87 -2.01 -1.26
N HIS A 107 -17.27 -2.68 -0.29
CA HIS A 107 -18.01 -3.38 0.74
C HIS A 107 -18.55 -2.36 1.75
N PRO A 108 -19.76 -2.56 2.30
CA PRO A 108 -20.25 -1.71 3.37
C PRO A 108 -19.24 -1.72 4.51
N HIS A 109 -18.64 -0.56 4.77
CA HIS A 109 -17.77 -0.37 5.91
C HIS A 109 -18.70 -0.25 7.12
N ASN A 110 -19.05 -1.38 7.71
CA ASN A 110 -19.62 -1.39 9.05
C ASN A 110 -18.50 -0.92 9.96
N LEU A 111 -18.44 0.39 10.21
CA LEU A 111 -17.64 0.90 11.30
C LEU A 111 -18.17 0.19 12.54
N PRO A 112 -17.31 -0.45 13.34
CA PRO A 112 -17.73 -0.85 14.67
C PRO A 112 -18.37 0.40 15.32
N PRO A 113 -19.41 0.22 16.17
CA PRO A 113 -19.89 1.33 16.99
C PRO A 113 -18.68 2.02 17.57
N GLU A 114 -18.60 3.35 17.42
CA GLU A 114 -17.48 4.08 18.02
C GLU A 114 -17.39 3.63 19.47
N PRO A 115 -16.24 3.09 19.91
CA PRO A 115 -16.11 2.72 21.30
C PRO A 115 -16.47 3.97 22.10
N PRO A 116 -17.22 3.82 23.21
CA PRO A 116 -17.56 4.97 24.03
C PRO A 116 -16.26 5.75 24.28
N PRO A 117 -16.27 7.08 24.14
CA PRO A 117 -15.08 7.87 24.44
C PRO A 117 -14.58 7.41 25.80
N ASN A 118 -13.26 7.18 25.93
CA ASN A 118 -12.67 6.70 27.18
C ASN A 118 -13.05 7.69 28.30
N LEU A 119 -14.11 7.40 29.05
CA LEU A 119 -14.73 8.27 30.05
C LEU A 119 -14.04 8.16 31.42
N GLY A 120 -12.78 7.78 31.42
CA GLY A 120 -11.97 7.66 32.62
C GLY A 120 -10.52 7.99 32.32
N LEU A 121 -9.78 8.36 33.37
CA LEU A 121 -8.32 8.30 33.32
C LEU A 121 -7.96 6.92 32.80
N ILE A 122 -7.23 6.86 31.69
CA ILE A 122 -6.47 5.66 31.30
C ILE A 122 -5.80 5.22 32.59
N SER A 123 -6.09 3.98 33.04
CA SER A 123 -5.44 3.46 34.25
C SER A 123 -3.94 3.73 34.07
N PRO A 124 -3.29 4.46 34.99
CA PRO A 124 -1.87 4.71 34.85
C PRO A 124 -1.23 3.36 34.57
N PHE A 125 -0.41 3.29 33.53
CA PHE A 125 0.36 2.08 33.25
C PHE A 125 1.15 1.82 34.52
N PHE A 126 0.68 0.89 35.36
CA PHE A 126 1.43 0.48 36.52
C PHE A 126 2.61 -0.29 35.93
N PRO A 127 3.86 0.19 36.11
CA PRO A 127 5.03 -0.58 35.74
C PRO A 127 5.20 -1.70 36.77
N GLU A 128 4.14 -2.47 37.03
CA GLU A 128 4.31 -3.73 37.69
C GLU A 128 5.07 -4.57 36.68
N GLU A 129 6.31 -4.93 37.04
CA GLU A 129 7.24 -5.65 36.18
C GLU A 129 6.59 -6.89 35.55
N THR A 130 5.56 -7.44 36.20
CA THR A 130 4.73 -8.54 35.74
C THR A 130 4.08 -8.28 34.38
N HIS A 131 3.48 -7.12 34.13
CA HIS A 131 2.71 -6.87 32.90
C HIS A 131 3.62 -6.68 31.68
N THR A 132 4.69 -5.88 31.83
CA THR A 132 5.71 -5.71 30.79
C THR A 132 6.40 -7.02 30.47
N ARG A 133 6.77 -7.79 31.51
CA ARG A 133 7.44 -9.08 31.33
C ARG A 133 6.53 -10.09 30.66
N MET A 134 5.24 -10.11 30.99
CA MET A 134 4.24 -10.94 30.29
C MET A 134 4.10 -10.52 28.83
N ALA A 135 4.00 -9.23 28.53
CA ALA A 135 3.92 -8.72 27.17
C ALA A 135 5.15 -9.11 26.35
N LEU A 136 6.36 -8.84 26.86
CA LEU A 136 7.62 -9.22 26.22
C LEU A 136 7.73 -10.74 26.03
N HIS A 137 7.30 -11.53 27.02
CA HIS A 137 7.30 -12.99 26.92
C HIS A 137 6.46 -13.49 25.73
N HIS A 138 5.29 -12.88 25.48
CA HIS A 138 4.42 -13.24 24.36
C HIS A 138 4.93 -12.78 22.99
N MET A 139 5.89 -11.85 22.92
CA MET A 139 6.45 -11.40 21.64
C MET A 139 7.37 -12.47 21.02
N LYS A 140 7.25 -12.70 19.71
CA LYS A 140 8.07 -13.71 19.00
C LYS A 140 9.44 -13.17 18.65
N ASN A 141 10.47 -14.00 18.79
CA ASN A 141 11.85 -13.70 18.37
C ASN A 141 12.00 -13.66 16.84
N ARG A 142 13.10 -13.08 16.37
CA ARG A 142 13.51 -12.99 14.95
C ARG A 142 12.50 -12.26 14.07
N LYS A 143 11.85 -11.24 14.63
CA LYS A 143 11.02 -10.31 13.87
C LYS A 143 11.90 -9.25 13.21
N LEU A 144 11.40 -8.71 12.11
CA LEU A 144 12.04 -7.58 11.44
C LEU A 144 12.16 -6.43 12.45
N VAL A 145 13.34 -5.84 12.52
CA VAL A 145 13.59 -4.67 13.37
C VAL A 145 12.74 -3.49 12.90
N GLY A 146 12.23 -2.71 13.86
CA GLY A 146 11.46 -1.52 13.57
C GLY A 146 12.35 -0.36 13.10
N PRO A 147 11.77 0.85 12.97
CA PRO A 147 12.52 2.07 12.67
C PRO A 147 13.60 2.43 13.71
N ASP A 148 13.49 1.86 14.91
CA ASP A 148 14.48 1.94 15.99
C ASP A 148 15.72 1.07 15.73
N ASN A 149 15.66 0.15 14.77
CA ASN A 149 16.69 -0.83 14.46
C ASN A 149 17.09 -1.70 15.69
N VAL A 150 16.19 -1.85 16.67
CA VAL A 150 16.42 -2.64 17.89
C VAL A 150 15.62 -3.95 17.81
N PRO A 151 16.28 -5.12 17.86
CA PRO A 151 15.58 -6.40 17.84
C PRO A 151 14.87 -6.71 19.17
N ILE A 152 13.78 -7.48 19.11
CA ILE A 152 12.95 -7.87 20.27
C ILE A 152 13.73 -8.61 21.35
N GLU A 153 14.80 -9.29 20.98
CA GLU A 153 15.70 -9.98 21.89
C GLU A 153 16.37 -9.03 22.87
N VAL A 154 16.72 -7.81 22.44
CA VAL A 154 17.33 -6.79 23.30
C VAL A 154 16.34 -6.34 24.37
N TRP A 155 15.08 -6.10 23.99
CA TRP A 155 14.00 -5.74 24.91
C TRP A 155 13.71 -6.85 25.93
N LYS A 156 13.75 -8.12 25.50
CA LYS A 156 13.58 -9.28 26.40
C LYS A 156 14.73 -9.43 27.41
N VAL A 157 15.96 -9.09 27.02
CA VAL A 157 17.13 -9.10 27.91
C VAL A 157 17.07 -7.95 28.91
N MET A 158 16.60 -6.77 28.49
CA MET A 158 16.49 -5.60 29.36
C MET A 158 15.32 -5.68 30.35
N GLY A 159 14.29 -6.49 30.07
CA GLY A 159 13.17 -6.72 30.98
C GLY A 159 12.42 -5.42 31.32
N SER A 160 12.20 -5.16 32.61
CA SER A 160 11.54 -3.94 33.12
C SER A 160 12.32 -2.66 32.82
N HIS A 161 13.66 -2.71 32.84
CA HIS A 161 14.54 -1.55 32.59
C HIS A 161 14.45 -1.03 31.15
N GLY A 162 14.04 -1.86 30.20
CA GLY A 162 13.86 -1.44 28.80
C GLY A 162 12.67 -0.50 28.60
N VAL A 163 11.64 -0.61 29.45
CA VAL A 163 10.40 0.19 29.32
C VAL A 163 10.46 1.48 30.14
N ASP A 164 11.30 1.51 31.18
CA ASP A 164 11.55 2.70 32.00
C ASP A 164 12.43 3.74 31.28
N LEU A 165 13.19 3.29 30.28
CA LEU A 165 13.76 4.18 29.28
C LEU A 165 12.59 4.75 28.47
N ASP A 166 12.37 6.06 28.59
CA ASP A 166 11.39 6.92 27.89
C ASP A 166 11.28 6.69 26.35
N LEU A 167 12.13 5.84 25.78
CA LEU A 167 12.06 5.28 24.44
C LEU A 167 10.71 4.60 24.15
N PHE A 168 10.19 3.77 25.05
CA PHE A 168 8.97 3.00 24.74
C PHE A 168 7.74 3.92 24.58
N ASN A 169 7.67 4.98 25.40
CA ASN A 169 6.60 5.97 25.34
C ASN A 169 6.77 6.98 24.20
N ARG A 170 8.01 7.42 23.89
CA ARG A 170 8.28 8.36 22.79
C ARG A 170 7.98 7.81 21.40
N PHE A 171 8.16 6.50 21.17
CA PHE A 171 8.04 5.93 19.82
C PHE A 171 6.68 5.30 19.52
N LEU A 172 5.96 4.79 20.53
CA LEU A 172 4.64 4.17 20.32
C LEU A 172 3.47 5.13 20.58
N ILE A 173 3.67 6.20 21.38
CA ILE A 173 2.68 7.26 21.60
C ILE A 173 3.09 8.49 20.77
N ILE A 174 3.32 8.30 19.47
CA ILE A 174 3.29 9.44 18.55
C ILE A 174 1.79 9.76 18.36
N PRO A 175 1.27 10.92 18.82
CA PRO A 175 -0.07 11.31 18.42
C PRO A 175 -0.08 11.34 16.89
N ARG A 176 -0.95 10.53 16.28
CA ARG A 176 -1.32 10.75 14.88
C ARG A 176 -1.88 12.15 14.84
N LYS A 177 -1.04 13.12 14.45
CA LYS A 177 -1.51 14.45 14.08
C LYS A 177 -2.42 14.23 12.88
N CYS A 178 -3.72 14.45 13.10
CA CYS A 178 -4.70 14.64 12.05
C CYS A 178 -4.29 15.78 11.14
#